data_AF-A0A2N3VR57-F1
#
_entry.id   AF-A0A2N3VR57-F1
#
_cell.length_a   1.000
_cell.length_b   1.000
_cell.length_c   1.000
_cell.angle_alpha   90.00
_cell.angle_beta   90.00
_cell.angle_gamma   90.00
#
_symmetry.space_group_name_H-M   'P 1'
#
loop_
_entity.id
_entity.type
_entity.pdbx_description
1 polymer ?
#
loop_
_entity_poly.entity_id
_entity_poly.type
_entity_poly.pdbx_seq_one_letter_code
_entity_poly.pdbx_strand_id
1 'polypeptide(L)'
;MRRIRLTRSLLALAGALSLATLPASPSAAVHKGTPVLRVMPLGDSITWGGGSPTLSSYRRPLWQIMRLERRYTVRFVGSKASGSFADFSNEGHSGYVIDQLRDGIDGWMAGARPDVVLLHIGINDIARDIDLPHAPDRLAALVDRIYADKPGVTVLVMGLIPTTSGLEAPAKAFNVRAKALEETESRAGRKFRYVEPPALTQAEFVDQLHPNDAGFRRMAWSFFKPLDAVWRRGWESGGPALGAGTEAGGANSVRWADFDGDRRMDQFTLDGHGGASVRLNRGGNGRGGWKPLGRVVRGLPAAPVRVRFADFDGDGRADCVALDANGAVRVFLNRGGDPHGGWQALGQVTEGTTEDARQVVFADFDGDGRTDYVTLGATGEVRVLLNRGGDGRGGWTDWGRVATGVTADASRVRFADLDDDGRPDYSVVASNGAVRSFLNRGGDGRGSWVDLGNTTTGFTTDTARVSLADFSGDGNADYILAGPSATAASVHTWAGGDGHGGWVDRGRVVSVAPRS
;
A
#
# COMPACT_ATOMS: atom_id res chain seq x y z
N MET A 1 92.60 15.99 42.19
CA MET A 1 92.31 16.46 40.81
C MET A 1 91.12 15.65 40.26
N ARG A 2 89.92 16.21 40.38
CA ARG A 2 88.65 15.54 40.06
C ARG A 2 88.36 15.63 38.55
N ARG A 3 88.18 14.47 37.90
CA ARG A 3 87.68 14.36 36.52
C ARG A 3 86.16 14.47 36.52
N ILE A 4 85.64 15.46 35.81
CA ILE A 4 84.21 15.76 35.69
C ILE A 4 83.63 14.85 34.60
N ARG A 5 82.66 13.99 34.97
CA ARG A 5 81.81 13.24 34.03
C ARG A 5 80.53 14.04 33.82
N LEU A 6 80.28 14.44 32.57
CA LEU A 6 79.03 15.05 32.11
C LEU A 6 78.00 13.95 31.85
N THR A 7 77.03 13.80 32.76
CA THR A 7 75.80 13.03 32.55
C THR A 7 74.74 13.92 31.91
N ARG A 8 74.26 13.52 30.72
CA ARG A 8 73.12 14.13 30.03
C ARG A 8 71.82 13.76 30.74
N SER A 9 71.13 14.73 31.30
CA SER A 9 69.74 14.61 31.76
C SER A 9 68.81 15.12 30.65
N LEU A 10 68.00 14.23 30.10
CA LEU A 10 66.91 14.58 29.18
C LEU A 10 65.77 15.24 29.98
N LEU A 11 65.44 16.47 29.60
CA LEU A 11 64.24 17.17 30.03
C LEU A 11 63.07 16.63 29.19
N ALA A 12 62.16 15.87 29.81
CA ALA A 12 60.91 15.46 29.18
C ALA A 12 59.91 16.61 29.23
N LEU A 13 59.59 17.18 28.06
CA LEU A 13 58.55 18.19 27.91
C LEU A 13 57.18 17.51 28.00
N ALA A 14 56.44 17.73 29.09
CA ALA A 14 55.08 17.29 29.25
C ALA A 14 54.16 18.15 28.37
N GLY A 15 53.84 17.66 27.16
CA GLY A 15 52.80 18.23 26.31
C GLY A 15 51.43 17.84 26.85
N ALA A 16 50.63 18.82 27.23
CA ALA A 16 49.22 18.63 27.55
C ALA A 16 48.47 18.17 26.29
N LEU A 17 48.07 16.89 26.23
CA LEU A 17 47.07 16.43 25.27
C LEU A 17 45.72 17.00 25.68
N SER A 18 45.31 18.09 25.03
CA SER A 18 43.90 18.42 24.92
C SER A 18 43.22 17.30 24.13
N LEU A 19 42.46 16.44 24.81
CA LEU A 19 41.50 15.55 24.15
C LEU A 19 40.50 16.44 23.39
N ALA A 20 40.72 16.59 22.08
CA ALA A 20 39.68 17.04 21.19
C ALA A 20 38.53 16.03 21.30
N THR A 21 37.43 16.45 21.92
CA THR A 21 36.17 15.72 21.85
C THR A 21 35.80 15.64 20.38
N LEU A 22 36.01 14.47 19.77
CA LEU A 22 35.41 14.15 18.49
C LEU A 22 33.90 14.41 18.64
N PRO A 23 33.27 15.19 17.75
CA PRO A 23 31.82 15.26 17.75
C PRO A 23 31.32 13.81 17.65
N ALA A 24 30.45 13.42 18.58
CA ALA A 24 29.79 12.13 18.51
C ALA A 24 29.30 11.94 17.08
N SER A 25 29.72 10.85 16.43
CA SER A 25 29.10 10.44 15.17
C SER A 25 27.59 10.53 15.39
N PRO A 26 26.82 11.20 14.53
CA PRO A 26 25.37 11.22 14.70
C PRO A 26 24.96 9.77 14.84
N SER A 27 24.48 9.42 16.04
CA SER A 27 23.81 8.15 16.28
C SER A 27 22.88 7.98 15.10
N ALA A 28 23.02 6.89 14.35
CA ALA A 28 22.14 6.59 13.25
C ALA A 28 20.73 6.66 13.82
N ALA A 29 20.05 7.78 13.55
CA ALA A 29 18.64 7.88 13.75
C ALA A 29 18.10 6.77 12.87
N VAL A 30 17.65 5.69 13.51
CA VAL A 30 16.86 4.67 12.85
C VAL A 30 15.65 5.43 12.31
N HIS A 31 15.68 5.72 11.01
CA HIS A 31 14.56 6.38 10.36
C HIS A 31 13.37 5.43 10.49
N LYS A 32 12.38 5.86 11.27
CA LYS A 32 11.01 5.33 11.23
C LYS A 32 10.58 5.18 9.76
N GLY A 33 9.98 4.03 9.43
CA GLY A 33 9.42 3.60 8.14
C GLY A 33 9.82 4.38 6.89
N THR A 34 10.62 3.77 6.01
CA THR A 34 10.84 4.30 4.65
C THR A 34 9.49 4.49 3.93
N PRO A 35 9.16 5.69 3.44
CA PRO A 35 7.84 5.98 2.85
C PRO A 35 7.59 5.13 1.59
N VAL A 36 6.32 4.89 1.25
CA VAL A 36 5.92 4.18 0.03
C VAL A 36 5.57 5.18 -1.07
N LEU A 37 6.16 5.02 -2.23
CA LEU A 37 5.83 5.77 -3.45
C LEU A 37 4.90 4.92 -4.33
N ARG A 38 3.62 5.29 -4.41
CA ARG A 38 2.64 4.62 -5.29
C ARG A 38 2.75 5.17 -6.69
N VAL A 39 3.03 4.31 -7.64
CA VAL A 39 3.24 4.66 -9.03
C VAL A 39 2.23 3.92 -9.89
N MET A 40 1.43 4.62 -10.69
CA MET A 40 0.51 4.00 -11.65
C MET A 40 1.13 4.00 -13.04
N PRO A 41 1.58 2.85 -13.58
CA PRO A 41 1.86 2.71 -15.00
C PRO A 41 0.55 2.71 -15.77
N LEU A 42 0.25 3.78 -16.50
CA LEU A 42 -1.00 4.02 -17.21
C LEU A 42 -0.75 4.06 -18.72
N GLY A 43 -1.52 3.30 -19.51
CA GLY A 43 -1.37 3.34 -20.97
C GLY A 43 -2.04 2.20 -21.70
N ASP A 44 -1.47 1.83 -22.86
CA ASP A 44 -2.02 0.82 -23.76
C ASP A 44 -1.30 -0.54 -23.69
N SER A 45 -1.22 -1.26 -24.82
CA SER A 45 -0.52 -2.55 -24.94
C SER A 45 0.95 -2.46 -24.59
N ILE A 46 1.61 -1.32 -24.82
CA ILE A 46 3.02 -1.12 -24.47
C ILE A 46 3.18 -1.12 -22.95
N THR A 47 2.29 -0.44 -22.21
CA THR A 47 2.26 -0.49 -20.73
C THR A 47 1.82 -1.86 -20.21
N TRP A 48 0.82 -2.49 -20.85
CA TRP A 48 0.41 -3.87 -20.53
C TRP A 48 1.57 -4.87 -20.69
N GLY A 49 2.48 -4.64 -21.64
CA GLY A 49 3.67 -5.46 -21.87
C GLY A 49 3.64 -6.29 -23.16
N GLY A 50 2.78 -5.91 -24.11
CA GLY A 50 2.82 -6.45 -25.48
C GLY A 50 4.24 -6.34 -26.05
N GLY A 51 4.71 -7.43 -26.63
CA GLY A 51 6.09 -7.56 -27.14
C GLY A 51 7.11 -8.16 -26.18
N SER A 52 6.78 -8.31 -24.89
CA SER A 52 7.56 -9.11 -23.95
C SER A 52 6.93 -10.50 -23.77
N PRO A 53 7.69 -11.60 -23.86
CA PRO A 53 7.17 -12.95 -23.55
C PRO A 53 6.60 -13.07 -22.13
N THR A 54 7.06 -12.22 -21.22
CA THR A 54 6.61 -12.21 -19.82
C THR A 54 5.51 -11.20 -19.54
N LEU A 55 5.09 -10.41 -20.54
CA LEU A 55 4.17 -9.27 -20.39
C LEU A 55 4.62 -8.27 -19.33
N SER A 56 5.93 -8.18 -19.03
CA SER A 56 6.42 -7.36 -17.92
C SER A 56 6.63 -5.88 -18.27
N SER A 57 6.59 -5.52 -19.56
CA SER A 57 6.79 -4.15 -20.05
C SER A 57 8.11 -3.51 -19.55
N TYR A 58 8.22 -2.19 -19.67
CA TYR A 58 9.23 -1.36 -19.00
C TYR A 58 9.09 -1.41 -17.47
N ARG A 59 7.94 -1.86 -16.97
CA ARG A 59 7.62 -1.90 -15.53
C ARG A 59 8.61 -2.77 -14.75
N ARG A 60 8.97 -3.96 -15.24
CA ARG A 60 9.97 -4.81 -14.55
C ARG A 60 11.35 -4.17 -14.41
N PRO A 61 12.02 -3.70 -15.48
CA PRO A 61 13.31 -3.03 -15.33
C PRO A 61 13.20 -1.73 -14.52
N LEU A 62 12.09 -1.00 -14.60
CA LEU A 62 11.86 0.17 -13.75
C LEU A 62 11.77 -0.20 -12.27
N TRP A 63 10.96 -1.20 -11.93
CA TRP A 63 10.83 -1.73 -10.57
C TRP A 63 12.17 -2.22 -10.02
N GLN A 64 12.99 -2.88 -10.85
CA GLN A 64 14.33 -3.34 -10.47
C GLN A 64 15.28 -2.19 -10.11
N ILE A 65 15.17 -1.03 -10.77
CA ILE A 65 15.94 0.15 -10.43
C ILE A 65 15.39 0.77 -9.14
N MET A 66 14.07 0.97 -9.06
CA MET A 66 13.42 1.66 -7.96
C MET A 66 13.50 0.89 -6.62
N ARG A 67 13.47 -0.44 -6.63
CA ARG A 67 13.62 -1.25 -5.39
C ARG A 67 14.99 -1.13 -4.71
N LEU A 68 15.97 -0.56 -5.40
CA LEU A 68 17.31 -0.31 -4.84
C LEU A 68 17.38 1.05 -4.13
N GLU A 69 16.32 1.84 -4.20
CA GLU A 69 16.20 3.11 -3.51
C GLU A 69 16.17 2.92 -1.99
N ARG A 70 16.76 3.89 -1.28
CA ARG A 70 16.73 3.95 0.19
C ARG A 70 15.80 5.05 0.72
N ARG A 71 15.33 5.92 -0.18
CA ARG A 71 14.52 7.10 0.14
C ARG A 71 13.04 6.75 0.24
N TYR A 72 12.61 5.73 -0.49
CA TYR A 72 11.26 5.21 -0.53
C TYR A 72 11.30 3.72 -0.88
N THR A 73 10.21 3.02 -0.60
CA THR A 73 9.86 1.77 -1.26
C THR A 73 8.88 2.05 -2.39
N VAL A 74 8.92 1.28 -3.48
CA VAL A 74 8.02 1.46 -4.62
C VAL A 74 6.85 0.49 -4.55
N ARG A 75 5.66 0.97 -4.92
CA ARG A 75 4.47 0.16 -5.19
C ARG A 75 3.89 0.54 -6.54
N PHE A 76 3.71 -0.41 -7.45
CA PHE A 76 2.86 -0.18 -8.61
C PHE A 76 1.39 -0.38 -8.24
N VAL A 77 0.54 0.49 -8.79
CA VAL A 77 -0.91 0.50 -8.53
C VAL A 77 -1.70 0.56 -9.83
N GLY A 78 -2.93 0.06 -9.81
CA GLY A 78 -3.86 -0.01 -10.95
C GLY A 78 -4.67 -1.31 -10.97
N SER A 79 -5.78 -1.31 -11.71
CA SER A 79 -6.76 -2.40 -11.80
C SER A 79 -6.27 -3.62 -12.58
N LYS A 80 -5.19 -3.48 -13.34
CA LYS A 80 -4.62 -4.51 -14.21
C LYS A 80 -3.41 -5.16 -13.58
N ALA A 81 -3.18 -6.42 -13.97
CA ALA A 81 -2.06 -7.21 -13.53
C ALA A 81 -1.49 -8.02 -14.70
N SER A 82 -0.24 -7.75 -15.08
CA SER A 82 0.46 -8.47 -16.14
C SER A 82 1.96 -8.41 -15.92
N GLY A 83 2.67 -9.54 -16.04
CA GLY A 83 4.12 -9.57 -15.82
C GLY A 83 4.62 -10.79 -15.05
N SER A 84 5.95 -10.93 -14.98
CA SER A 84 6.63 -11.93 -14.16
C SER A 84 7.72 -11.27 -13.29
N PHE A 85 7.28 -10.56 -12.25
CA PHE A 85 8.11 -9.90 -11.22
C PHE A 85 7.26 -9.65 -9.96
N ALA A 86 7.82 -9.09 -8.88
CA ALA A 86 7.12 -9.10 -7.57
C ALA A 86 5.91 -8.16 -7.50
N ASP A 87 5.90 -7.09 -8.28
CA ASP A 87 4.88 -6.04 -8.24
C ASP A 87 4.46 -5.70 -9.68
N PHE A 88 3.53 -6.47 -10.23
CA PHE A 88 3.15 -6.42 -11.65
C PHE A 88 1.84 -5.65 -11.91
N SER A 89 1.34 -4.92 -10.91
CA SER A 89 0.16 -4.07 -11.04
C SER A 89 0.39 -2.94 -12.05
N ASN A 90 -0.66 -2.56 -12.77
CA ASN A 90 -0.66 -1.50 -13.78
C ASN A 90 -2.08 -1.07 -14.16
N GLU A 91 -2.16 -0.09 -15.05
CA GLU A 91 -3.37 0.36 -15.72
C GLU A 91 -3.13 0.39 -17.24
N GLY A 92 -2.58 -0.71 -17.77
CA GLY A 92 -2.31 -0.90 -19.20
C GLY A 92 -3.47 -1.59 -19.90
N HIS A 93 -4.01 -1.00 -20.97
CA HIS A 93 -5.18 -1.51 -21.69
C HIS A 93 -4.87 -1.73 -23.17
N SER A 94 -4.66 -3.00 -23.55
CA SER A 94 -4.24 -3.32 -24.91
C SER A 94 -5.22 -2.80 -25.96
N GLY A 95 -4.70 -1.98 -26.90
CA GLY A 95 -5.47 -1.40 -27.99
C GLY A 95 -6.29 -0.15 -27.63
N TYR A 96 -6.21 0.36 -26.39
CA TYR A 96 -6.92 1.58 -26.01
C TYR A 96 -6.36 2.81 -26.71
N VAL A 97 -7.28 3.74 -27.02
CA VAL A 97 -6.98 5.10 -27.47
C VAL A 97 -7.12 6.09 -26.32
N ILE A 98 -6.70 7.35 -26.52
CA ILE A 98 -6.70 8.39 -25.48
C ILE A 98 -8.08 8.56 -24.82
N ASP A 99 -9.16 8.63 -25.61
CA ASP A 99 -10.52 8.84 -25.06
C ASP A 99 -10.98 7.67 -24.19
N GLN A 100 -10.70 6.43 -24.59
CA GLN A 100 -11.09 5.25 -23.81
C GLN A 100 -10.38 5.21 -22.46
N LEU A 101 -9.13 5.68 -22.43
CA LEU A 101 -8.37 5.79 -21.20
C LEU A 101 -8.89 6.94 -20.33
N ARG A 102 -9.32 8.06 -20.93
CA ARG A 102 -9.99 9.17 -20.22
C ARG A 102 -11.32 8.75 -19.61
N ASP A 103 -12.13 7.98 -20.33
CA ASP A 103 -13.47 7.61 -19.86
C ASP A 103 -13.43 6.70 -18.61
N GLY A 104 -12.33 5.99 -18.37
CA GLY A 104 -12.12 5.16 -17.17
C GLY A 104 -11.29 5.79 -16.05
N ILE A 105 -10.65 6.95 -16.30
CA ILE A 105 -9.57 7.44 -15.43
C ILE A 105 -10.00 7.75 -14.00
N ASP A 106 -11.23 8.25 -13.81
CA ASP A 106 -11.74 8.64 -12.48
C ASP A 106 -11.81 7.43 -11.55
N GLY A 107 -12.35 6.31 -12.04
CA GLY A 107 -12.45 5.08 -11.26
C GLY A 107 -11.08 4.54 -10.86
N TRP A 108 -10.11 4.60 -11.77
CA TRP A 108 -8.75 4.11 -11.51
C TRP A 108 -7.97 5.04 -10.59
N MET A 109 -8.08 6.36 -10.76
CA MET A 109 -7.47 7.34 -9.87
C MET A 109 -8.05 7.25 -8.46
N ALA A 110 -9.37 7.10 -8.34
CA ALA A 110 -10.05 6.91 -7.06
C ALA A 110 -9.63 5.61 -6.37
N GLY A 111 -9.53 4.50 -7.13
CA GLY A 111 -9.21 3.18 -6.58
C GLY A 111 -7.72 2.94 -6.28
N ALA A 112 -6.81 3.57 -7.02
CA ALA A 112 -5.37 3.31 -6.91
C ALA A 112 -4.59 4.46 -6.24
N ARG A 113 -5.18 5.66 -6.22
CA ARG A 113 -4.66 6.90 -5.60
C ARG A 113 -3.17 7.16 -5.82
N PRO A 114 -2.62 7.01 -7.04
CA PRO A 114 -1.18 7.09 -7.26
C PRO A 114 -0.57 8.40 -6.78
N ASP A 115 0.64 8.35 -6.25
CA ASP A 115 1.46 9.55 -5.98
C ASP A 115 2.12 10.02 -7.28
N VAL A 116 2.42 9.07 -8.17
CA VAL A 116 2.94 9.32 -9.52
C VAL A 116 2.16 8.55 -10.57
N VAL A 117 1.73 9.21 -11.64
CA VAL A 117 1.22 8.56 -12.86
C VAL A 117 2.32 8.55 -13.92
N LEU A 118 2.63 7.37 -14.47
CA LEU A 118 3.49 7.19 -15.63
C LEU A 118 2.61 6.94 -16.85
N LEU A 119 2.39 7.96 -17.67
CA LEU A 119 1.48 7.89 -18.81
C LEU A 119 2.25 7.65 -20.12
N HIS A 120 1.83 6.63 -20.87
CA HIS A 120 2.23 6.41 -22.26
C HIS A 120 1.04 5.92 -23.09
N ILE A 121 0.49 6.81 -23.92
CA ILE A 121 -0.73 6.57 -24.70
C ILE A 121 -0.72 7.39 -26.00
N GLY A 122 -1.50 6.97 -26.99
CA GLY A 122 -1.74 7.73 -28.22
C GLY A 122 -1.27 7.04 -29.51
N ILE A 123 -0.49 5.96 -29.41
CA ILE A 123 -0.01 5.28 -30.63
C ILE A 123 -1.14 4.59 -31.38
N ASN A 124 -2.16 4.08 -30.68
CA ASN A 124 -3.35 3.50 -31.30
C ASN A 124 -4.20 4.55 -32.02
N ASP A 125 -4.28 5.77 -31.50
CA ASP A 125 -4.94 6.90 -32.17
C ASP A 125 -4.27 7.17 -33.52
N ILE A 126 -2.93 7.21 -33.53
CA ILE A 126 -2.12 7.42 -34.75
C ILE A 126 -2.26 6.25 -35.72
N ALA A 127 -2.08 5.01 -35.25
CA ALA A 127 -2.09 3.83 -36.10
C ALA A 127 -3.46 3.58 -36.76
N ARG A 128 -4.54 4.11 -36.19
CA ARG A 128 -5.92 3.94 -36.68
C ARG A 128 -6.51 5.21 -37.29
N ASP A 129 -5.71 6.27 -37.45
CA ASP A 129 -6.12 7.56 -37.99
C ASP A 129 -7.33 8.18 -37.24
N ILE A 130 -7.32 8.09 -35.91
CA ILE A 130 -8.40 8.59 -35.05
C ILE A 130 -8.08 10.02 -34.61
N ASP A 131 -8.72 10.97 -35.29
CA ASP A 131 -8.71 12.40 -34.96
C ASP A 131 -7.31 12.93 -34.60
N LEU A 132 -6.35 12.70 -35.50
CA LEU A 132 -4.94 13.03 -35.30
C LEU A 132 -4.70 14.52 -34.98
N PRO A 133 -5.39 15.49 -35.62
CA PRO A 133 -5.18 16.90 -35.32
C PRO A 133 -5.47 17.26 -33.87
N HIS A 134 -6.46 16.62 -33.23
CA HIS A 134 -6.87 16.89 -31.86
C HIS A 134 -6.39 15.85 -30.83
N ALA A 135 -5.70 14.78 -31.25
CA ALA A 135 -5.13 13.80 -30.33
C ALA A 135 -4.29 14.44 -29.19
N PRO A 136 -3.48 15.50 -29.42
CA PRO A 136 -2.78 16.18 -28.33
C PRO A 136 -3.72 16.93 -27.37
N ASP A 137 -4.83 17.49 -27.86
CA ASP A 137 -5.81 18.18 -27.02
C ASP A 137 -6.60 17.16 -26.16
N ARG A 138 -6.88 15.98 -26.73
CA ARG A 138 -7.46 14.86 -25.98
C ARG A 138 -6.51 14.35 -24.89
N LEU A 139 -5.20 14.32 -25.15
CA LEU A 139 -4.19 14.00 -24.13
C LEU A 139 -4.19 15.05 -23.02
N ALA A 140 -4.28 16.34 -23.36
CA ALA A 140 -4.39 17.42 -22.37
C ALA A 140 -5.63 17.26 -21.49
N ALA A 141 -6.79 16.96 -22.08
CA ALA A 141 -8.03 16.72 -21.35
C ALA A 141 -7.96 15.51 -20.40
N LEU A 142 -7.25 14.44 -20.79
CA LEU A 142 -6.96 13.31 -19.91
C LEU A 142 -6.11 13.73 -18.71
N VAL A 143 -5.05 14.53 -18.94
CA VAL A 143 -4.19 15.06 -17.86
C VAL A 143 -4.97 15.98 -16.93
N ASP A 144 -5.84 16.84 -17.47
CA ASP A 144 -6.75 17.67 -16.68
C ASP A 144 -7.64 16.84 -15.76
N ARG A 145 -8.15 15.70 -16.24
CA ARG A 145 -9.00 14.82 -15.44
C ARG A 145 -8.22 14.14 -14.30
N ILE A 146 -6.98 13.70 -14.55
CA ILE A 146 -6.07 13.18 -13.51
C ILE A 146 -5.87 14.21 -12.39
N TYR A 147 -5.67 15.49 -12.75
CA TYR A 147 -5.51 16.57 -11.77
C TYR A 147 -6.82 16.98 -11.10
N ALA A 148 -7.97 16.81 -11.75
CA ALA A 148 -9.27 17.04 -11.12
C ALA A 148 -9.50 16.07 -9.95
N ASP A 149 -9.09 14.81 -10.11
CA ASP A 149 -9.19 13.77 -9.07
C ASP A 149 -8.16 13.96 -7.95
N LYS A 150 -6.89 14.21 -8.30
CA LYS A 150 -5.81 14.42 -7.33
C LYS A 150 -4.96 15.63 -7.74
N PRO A 151 -5.30 16.86 -7.31
CA PRO A 151 -4.58 18.08 -7.71
C PRO A 151 -3.07 18.08 -7.42
N GLY A 152 -2.64 17.32 -6.40
CA GLY A 152 -1.25 17.21 -5.98
C GLY A 152 -0.44 16.05 -6.58
N VAL A 153 -1.02 15.24 -7.48
CA VAL A 153 -0.34 14.08 -8.09
C VAL A 153 0.79 14.51 -9.02
N THR A 154 1.88 13.75 -9.07
CA THR A 154 2.90 13.94 -10.12
C THR A 154 2.52 13.17 -11.38
N VAL A 155 2.56 13.82 -12.55
CA VAL A 155 2.27 13.19 -13.84
C VAL A 155 3.52 13.24 -14.72
N LEU A 156 4.00 12.06 -15.14
CA LEU A 156 5.12 11.89 -16.07
C LEU A 156 4.57 11.33 -17.39
N VAL A 157 4.53 12.15 -18.44
CA VAL A 157 4.03 11.75 -19.76
C VAL A 157 5.18 11.42 -20.68
N MET A 158 5.37 10.15 -21.04
CA MET A 158 6.32 9.75 -22.06
C MET A 158 5.72 9.91 -23.45
N GLY A 159 6.42 10.66 -24.30
CA GLY A 159 6.08 10.75 -25.72
C GLY A 159 6.04 9.38 -26.40
N LEU A 160 5.46 9.33 -27.59
CA LEU A 160 5.43 8.14 -28.42
C LEU A 160 6.83 7.81 -28.95
N ILE A 161 7.14 6.52 -29.11
CA ILE A 161 8.45 6.09 -29.59
C ILE A 161 8.65 6.64 -31.02
N PRO A 162 9.65 7.52 -31.27
CA PRO A 162 9.73 8.31 -32.50
C PRO A 162 10.24 7.51 -33.71
N THR A 163 10.57 6.24 -33.50
CA THR A 163 11.13 5.31 -34.48
C THR A 163 10.19 4.13 -34.78
N THR A 164 8.93 4.20 -34.34
CA THR A 164 7.89 3.22 -34.67
C THR A 164 7.68 3.18 -36.18
N SER A 165 7.93 2.02 -36.79
CA SER A 165 8.00 1.84 -38.24
C SER A 165 6.69 2.21 -38.92
N GLY A 166 6.73 3.11 -39.90
CA GLY A 166 5.56 3.60 -40.63
C GLY A 166 4.74 4.68 -39.92
N LEU A 167 5.06 4.99 -38.66
CA LEU A 167 4.38 5.99 -37.83
C LEU A 167 5.34 7.09 -37.32
N GLU A 168 6.56 7.19 -37.85
CA GLU A 168 7.61 8.06 -37.33
C GLU A 168 7.24 9.54 -37.40
N ALA A 169 6.72 9.99 -38.54
CA ALA A 169 6.32 11.39 -38.75
C ALA A 169 5.16 11.80 -37.82
N PRO A 170 4.01 11.09 -37.79
CA PRO A 170 2.92 11.47 -36.89
C PRO A 170 3.29 11.31 -35.41
N ALA A 171 4.08 10.31 -35.02
CA ALA A 171 4.56 10.17 -33.64
C ALA A 171 5.43 11.36 -33.21
N LYS A 172 6.34 11.83 -34.08
CA LYS A 172 7.14 13.04 -33.82
C LYS A 172 6.28 14.30 -33.72
N ALA A 173 5.28 14.45 -34.59
CA ALA A 173 4.36 15.57 -34.54
C ALA A 173 3.54 15.60 -33.24
N PHE A 174 3.02 14.45 -32.81
CA PHE A 174 2.34 14.29 -31.53
C PHE A 174 3.25 14.68 -30.36
N ASN A 175 4.49 14.20 -30.36
CA ASN A 175 5.47 14.48 -29.29
C ASN A 175 5.78 15.97 -29.12
N VAL A 176 5.84 16.75 -30.21
CA VAL A 176 6.04 18.20 -30.12
C VAL A 176 4.93 18.86 -29.30
N ARG A 177 3.67 18.44 -29.50
CA ARG A 177 2.50 18.99 -28.79
C ARG A 177 2.40 18.46 -27.36
N ALA A 178 2.64 17.16 -27.15
CA ALA A 178 2.69 16.58 -25.81
C ALA A 178 3.77 17.23 -24.93
N LYS A 179 4.93 17.56 -25.50
CA LYS A 179 6.00 18.28 -24.80
C LYS A 179 5.62 19.72 -24.44
N ALA A 180 4.83 20.39 -25.27
CA ALA A 180 4.37 21.75 -25.00
C ALA A 180 3.46 21.85 -23.76
N LEU A 181 2.82 20.74 -23.35
CA LEU A 181 2.05 20.69 -22.10
C LEU A 181 2.90 21.04 -20.87
N GLU A 182 4.21 20.75 -20.89
CA GLU A 182 5.07 21.03 -19.73
C GLU A 182 5.10 22.51 -19.34
N GLU A 183 5.04 23.41 -20.31
CA GLU A 183 4.96 24.84 -20.02
C GLU A 183 3.58 25.25 -19.47
N THR A 184 2.50 24.71 -20.06
CA THR A 184 1.12 24.98 -19.63
C THR A 184 0.88 24.49 -18.20
N GLU A 185 1.22 23.23 -17.92
CA GLU A 185 1.03 22.61 -16.61
C GLU A 185 1.92 23.26 -15.54
N SER A 186 3.16 23.63 -15.89
CA SER A 186 4.04 24.34 -14.96
C SER A 186 3.49 25.73 -14.61
N ARG A 187 2.87 26.46 -15.55
CA ARG A 187 2.21 27.75 -15.27
C ARG A 187 0.97 27.59 -14.40
N ALA A 188 0.28 26.45 -14.52
CA ALA A 188 -0.83 26.07 -13.65
C ALA A 188 -0.38 25.58 -12.25
N GLY A 189 0.93 25.55 -11.97
CA GLY A 189 1.48 25.09 -10.69
C GLY A 189 1.38 23.57 -10.47
N ARG A 190 1.07 22.80 -11.52
CA ARG A 190 0.90 21.35 -11.45
C ARG A 190 2.24 20.62 -11.56
N LYS A 191 2.34 19.46 -10.91
CA LYS A 191 3.54 18.61 -10.90
C LYS A 191 3.60 17.75 -12.17
N PHE A 192 3.86 18.37 -13.31
CA PHE A 192 3.94 17.69 -14.60
C PHE A 192 5.37 17.64 -15.13
N ARG A 193 5.72 16.54 -15.82
CA ARG A 193 6.92 16.47 -16.67
C ARG A 193 6.64 15.70 -17.95
N TYR A 194 7.14 16.24 -19.06
CA TYR A 194 7.30 15.45 -20.27
C TYR A 194 8.55 14.57 -20.15
N VAL A 195 8.43 13.32 -20.60
CA VAL A 195 9.49 12.33 -20.62
C VAL A 195 9.88 12.06 -22.06
N GLU A 196 11.13 12.35 -22.40
CA GLU A 196 11.66 12.06 -23.74
C GLU A 196 11.66 10.55 -23.99
N PRO A 197 10.96 10.05 -25.03
CA PRO A 197 10.96 8.64 -25.35
C PRO A 197 12.33 8.20 -25.92
N PRO A 198 12.74 6.95 -25.69
CA PRO A 198 13.97 6.45 -26.30
C PRO A 198 13.78 6.30 -27.82
N ALA A 199 14.79 6.71 -28.60
CA ALA A 199 14.87 6.35 -30.01
C ALA A 199 15.30 4.88 -30.14
N LEU A 200 14.34 3.97 -30.28
CA LEU A 200 14.57 2.53 -30.42
C LEU A 200 15.03 2.16 -31.84
N THR A 201 15.88 1.16 -31.94
CA THR A 201 16.29 0.55 -33.21
C THR A 201 15.28 -0.52 -33.64
N GLN A 202 15.27 -0.91 -34.91
CA GLN A 202 14.38 -1.97 -35.42
C GLN A 202 14.56 -3.31 -34.68
N ALA A 203 15.78 -3.62 -34.23
CA ALA A 203 16.07 -4.83 -33.44
C ALA A 203 15.51 -4.78 -32.01
N GLU A 204 15.01 -3.63 -31.56
CA GLU A 204 14.41 -3.43 -30.23
C GLU A 204 12.88 -3.53 -30.25
N PHE A 205 12.29 -3.94 -31.37
CA PHE A 205 10.88 -4.27 -31.51
C PHE A 205 10.68 -5.77 -31.79
N VAL A 206 9.51 -6.32 -31.48
CA VAL A 206 9.10 -7.66 -31.95
C VAL A 206 8.18 -7.61 -33.17
N ASP A 207 7.49 -6.49 -33.36
CA ASP A 207 6.62 -6.19 -34.49
C ASP A 207 6.73 -4.69 -34.82
N GLN A 208 5.80 -4.14 -35.61
CA GLN A 208 5.89 -2.73 -36.00
C GLN A 208 5.58 -1.74 -34.86
N LEU A 209 5.05 -2.21 -33.73
CA LEU A 209 4.51 -1.38 -32.65
C LEU A 209 5.19 -1.62 -31.30
N HIS A 210 5.43 -2.88 -30.96
CA HIS A 210 5.75 -3.31 -29.60
C HIS A 210 7.26 -3.48 -29.39
N PRO A 211 7.83 -2.76 -28.40
CA PRO A 211 9.20 -2.99 -27.96
C PRO A 211 9.39 -4.42 -27.45
N ASN A 212 10.58 -4.98 -27.67
CA ASN A 212 11.03 -6.17 -26.95
C ASN A 212 11.65 -5.80 -25.59
N ASP A 213 12.11 -6.79 -24.83
CA ASP A 213 12.71 -6.57 -23.51
C ASP A 213 13.91 -5.61 -23.53
N ALA A 214 14.65 -5.49 -24.64
CA ALA A 214 15.72 -4.50 -24.78
C ALA A 214 15.19 -3.08 -24.93
N GLY A 215 14.18 -2.88 -25.78
CA GLY A 215 13.49 -1.60 -25.91
C GLY A 215 12.83 -1.17 -24.60
N PHE A 216 12.16 -2.09 -23.91
CA PHE A 216 11.54 -1.82 -22.60
C PHE A 216 12.54 -1.41 -21.52
N ARG A 217 13.78 -1.93 -21.52
CA ARG A 217 14.85 -1.44 -20.62
C ARG A 217 15.19 0.03 -20.87
N ARG A 218 15.18 0.49 -22.13
CA ARG A 218 15.45 1.90 -22.46
C ARG A 218 14.28 2.81 -22.07
N MET A 219 13.05 2.33 -22.23
CA MET A 219 11.87 3.04 -21.73
C MET A 219 11.92 3.20 -20.20
N ALA A 220 12.27 2.14 -19.46
CA ALA A 220 12.40 2.19 -18.01
C ALA A 220 13.41 3.26 -17.55
N TRP A 221 14.57 3.35 -18.20
CA TRP A 221 15.55 4.40 -17.92
C TRP A 221 15.04 5.80 -18.25
N SER A 222 14.22 5.92 -19.29
CA SER A 222 13.62 7.20 -19.69
C SER A 222 12.61 7.68 -18.65
N PHE A 223 11.81 6.79 -18.04
CA PHE A 223 10.95 7.11 -16.91
C PHE A 223 11.72 7.35 -15.60
N PHE A 224 12.72 6.54 -15.28
CA PHE A 224 13.41 6.62 -14.00
C PHE A 224 14.15 7.95 -13.78
N LYS A 225 14.80 8.49 -14.81
CA LYS A 225 15.53 9.76 -14.72
C LYS A 225 14.66 10.94 -14.22
N PRO A 226 13.51 11.26 -14.84
CA PRO A 226 12.62 12.30 -14.35
C PRO A 226 11.98 11.92 -13.01
N LEU A 227 11.67 10.65 -12.77
CA LEU A 227 11.13 10.18 -11.49
C LEU A 227 12.07 10.47 -10.31
N ASP A 228 13.36 10.18 -10.48
CA ASP A 228 14.37 10.52 -9.47
C ASP A 228 14.54 12.05 -9.31
N ALA A 229 14.38 12.81 -10.40
CA ALA A 229 14.45 14.27 -10.36
C ALA A 229 13.27 14.90 -9.61
N VAL A 230 12.04 14.39 -9.78
CA VAL A 230 10.87 14.90 -9.05
C VAL A 230 10.98 14.62 -7.55
N TRP A 231 11.49 13.44 -7.16
CA TRP A 231 11.78 13.16 -5.76
C TRP A 231 12.81 14.12 -5.17
N ARG A 232 13.94 14.33 -5.86
CA ARG A 232 14.99 15.26 -5.40
C ARG A 232 14.52 16.72 -5.29
N ARG A 233 13.49 17.10 -6.04
CA ARG A 233 12.85 18.42 -5.96
C ARG A 233 11.82 18.52 -4.83
N GLY A 234 11.57 17.44 -4.10
CA GLY A 234 10.54 17.38 -3.06
C GLY A 234 9.12 17.44 -3.62
N TRP A 235 8.93 17.09 -4.90
CA TRP A 235 7.58 16.96 -5.46
C TRP A 235 6.85 15.78 -4.83
N GLU A 236 7.57 14.73 -4.46
CA GLU A 236 7.03 13.56 -3.78
C GLU A 236 7.84 13.25 -2.52
N SER A 237 7.13 12.89 -1.45
CA SER A 237 7.71 12.37 -0.21
C SER A 237 7.35 10.90 0.03
N GLY A 238 6.53 10.31 -0.85
CA GLY A 238 5.80 9.08 -0.58
C GLY A 238 4.76 9.27 0.52
N GLY A 239 3.85 8.31 0.63
CA GLY A 239 2.95 8.17 1.76
C GLY A 239 3.59 7.37 2.89
N PRO A 240 2.96 7.34 4.08
CA PRO A 240 3.31 6.32 5.07
C PRO A 240 3.29 4.94 4.40
N ALA A 241 4.17 4.04 4.82
CA ALA A 241 3.99 2.65 4.47
C ALA A 241 2.66 2.23 5.10
N LEU A 242 1.62 2.01 4.28
CA LEU A 242 0.28 1.72 4.79
C LEU A 242 0.31 0.31 5.39
N GLY A 243 0.68 0.22 6.66
CA GLY A 243 0.72 -1.00 7.43
C GLY A 243 -0.69 -1.32 7.92
N ALA A 244 -1.08 -2.59 7.78
CA ALA A 244 -1.37 -3.45 8.92
C ALA A 244 -2.41 -3.06 10.00
N GLY A 245 -3.10 -1.92 9.90
CA GLY A 245 -3.77 -1.32 11.06
C GLY A 245 -5.11 -1.95 11.48
N THR A 246 -5.70 -2.82 10.67
CA THR A 246 -6.97 -3.46 11.04
C THR A 246 -6.80 -4.96 11.13
N GLU A 247 -7.10 -5.52 12.30
CA GLU A 247 -7.41 -6.94 12.39
C GLU A 247 -8.53 -7.25 11.37
N ALA A 248 -8.21 -8.06 10.36
CA ALA A 248 -9.21 -8.53 9.41
C ALA A 248 -9.99 -9.73 9.94
N GLY A 249 -10.63 -9.53 11.08
CA GLY A 249 -11.65 -10.40 11.63
C GLY A 249 -11.23 -11.81 12.07
N GLY A 250 -12.07 -12.31 12.96
CA GLY A 250 -12.18 -13.69 13.41
C GLY A 250 -12.81 -13.67 14.80
N ALA A 251 -14.04 -14.13 14.98
CA ALA A 251 -14.63 -14.18 16.33
C ALA A 251 -14.01 -15.28 17.22
N ASN A 252 -13.12 -16.11 16.65
CA ASN A 252 -12.69 -17.39 17.21
C ASN A 252 -11.22 -17.37 17.62
N SER A 253 -10.44 -18.41 17.33
CA SER A 253 -9.01 -18.47 17.69
C SER A 253 -8.07 -17.91 16.63
N VAL A 254 -8.49 -17.85 15.35
CA VAL A 254 -7.65 -17.39 14.25
C VAL A 254 -7.85 -15.89 13.99
N ARG A 255 -6.75 -15.17 13.75
CA ARG A 255 -6.72 -13.74 13.37
C ARG A 255 -5.76 -13.52 12.21
N TRP A 256 -5.93 -12.38 11.54
CA TRP A 256 -5.08 -11.93 10.44
C TRP A 256 -4.59 -10.52 10.73
N ALA A 257 -3.27 -10.34 10.71
CA ALA A 257 -2.60 -9.05 10.80
C ALA A 257 -1.17 -9.20 10.24
N ASP A 258 -0.54 -8.12 9.80
CA ASP A 258 0.84 -8.15 9.30
C ASP A 258 1.83 -8.09 10.48
N PHE A 259 2.39 -9.24 10.85
CA PHE A 259 3.21 -9.37 12.04
C PHE A 259 4.63 -8.86 11.82
N ASP A 260 5.19 -9.07 10.63
CA ASP A 260 6.60 -8.77 10.35
C ASP A 260 6.85 -7.49 9.54
N GLY A 261 5.77 -6.79 9.16
CA GLY A 261 5.78 -5.51 8.47
C GLY A 261 6.05 -5.64 6.98
N ASP A 262 5.81 -6.82 6.40
CA ASP A 262 6.02 -7.09 4.97
C ASP A 262 4.76 -6.83 4.11
N ARG A 263 3.69 -6.33 4.74
CA ARG A 263 2.39 -5.97 4.17
C ARG A 263 1.58 -7.17 3.69
N ARG A 264 1.94 -8.38 4.11
CA ARG A 264 1.13 -9.57 3.90
C ARG A 264 0.46 -9.94 5.22
N MET A 265 -0.81 -10.32 5.15
CA MET A 265 -1.51 -10.80 6.34
C MET A 265 -0.90 -12.13 6.81
N ASP A 266 -0.43 -12.14 8.05
CA ASP A 266 0.05 -13.30 8.76
C ASP A 266 -1.06 -13.92 9.58
N GLN A 267 -0.93 -15.23 9.82
CA GLN A 267 -1.91 -15.95 10.63
C GLN A 267 -1.49 -15.94 12.09
N PHE A 268 -2.35 -15.42 12.95
CA PHE A 268 -2.27 -15.61 14.39
C PHE A 268 -3.28 -16.66 14.84
N THR A 269 -2.88 -17.52 15.78
CA THR A 269 -3.75 -18.49 16.44
C THR A 269 -3.65 -18.33 17.95
N LEU A 270 -4.76 -17.96 18.58
CA LEU A 270 -4.95 -17.87 20.02
C LEU A 270 -5.25 -19.25 20.58
N ASP A 271 -4.54 -19.66 21.63
CA ASP A 271 -4.65 -21.00 22.21
C ASP A 271 -5.75 -21.13 23.28
N GLY A 272 -6.47 -20.05 23.61
CA GLY A 272 -7.48 -20.03 24.67
C GLY A 272 -6.93 -20.09 26.09
N HIS A 273 -5.60 -20.08 26.24
CA HIS A 273 -4.87 -20.13 27.50
C HIS A 273 -3.91 -18.94 27.65
N GLY A 274 -4.18 -17.85 26.92
CA GLY A 274 -3.43 -16.60 26.99
C GLY A 274 -2.16 -16.59 26.13
N GLY A 275 -2.02 -17.50 25.17
CA GLY A 275 -0.94 -17.52 24.20
C GLY A 275 -1.41 -17.25 22.77
N ALA A 276 -0.51 -16.69 21.95
CA ALA A 276 -0.71 -16.48 20.52
C ALA A 276 0.46 -17.06 19.73
N SER A 277 0.16 -17.81 18.67
CA SER A 277 1.14 -18.35 17.73
C SER A 277 1.04 -17.71 16.35
N VAL A 278 2.16 -17.47 15.68
CA VAL A 278 2.21 -16.83 14.36
C VAL A 278 2.72 -17.78 13.27
N ARG A 279 2.15 -17.66 12.07
CA ARG A 279 2.71 -18.19 10.82
C ARG A 279 2.83 -17.04 9.82
N LEU A 280 4.04 -16.85 9.31
CA LEU A 280 4.34 -15.80 8.36
C LEU A 280 3.95 -16.19 6.95
N ASN A 281 3.35 -15.26 6.22
CA ASN A 281 3.01 -15.36 4.81
C ASN A 281 4.17 -14.83 3.95
N ARG A 282 5.03 -15.71 3.42
CA ARG A 282 6.15 -15.30 2.55
C ARG A 282 5.76 -15.10 1.07
N GLY A 283 4.48 -15.02 0.75
CA GLY A 283 3.99 -14.86 -0.63
C GLY A 283 4.10 -16.10 -1.52
N GLY A 284 3.80 -15.95 -2.82
CA GLY A 284 3.83 -17.01 -3.85
C GLY A 284 2.76 -16.83 -4.95
N ASN A 285 2.64 -17.80 -5.86
CA ASN A 285 1.68 -17.81 -6.99
C ASN A 285 0.23 -18.17 -6.58
N GLY A 286 -0.27 -17.58 -5.48
CA GLY A 286 -1.59 -17.92 -4.93
C GLY A 286 -1.64 -19.24 -4.15
N ARG A 287 -0.48 -19.81 -3.79
CA ARG A 287 -0.35 -21.04 -2.97
C ARG A 287 0.63 -20.90 -1.77
N GLY A 288 0.83 -19.67 -1.28
CA GLY A 288 2.05 -19.15 -0.61
C GLY A 288 2.75 -19.97 0.50
N GLY A 289 4.06 -19.69 0.65
CA GLY A 289 5.04 -20.37 1.50
C GLY A 289 5.00 -19.96 2.98
N TRP A 290 4.06 -20.53 3.72
CA TRP A 290 3.88 -20.28 5.14
C TRP A 290 5.08 -20.73 5.99
N LYS A 291 5.65 -19.83 6.78
CA LYS A 291 6.72 -20.15 7.75
C LYS A 291 6.15 -20.10 9.18
N PRO A 292 6.06 -21.23 9.90
CA PRO A 292 5.65 -21.19 11.29
C PRO A 292 6.72 -20.52 12.15
N LEU A 293 6.33 -19.53 12.96
CA LEU A 293 7.17 -19.00 14.04
C LEU A 293 6.87 -19.69 15.37
N GLY A 294 5.65 -20.20 15.55
CA GLY A 294 5.22 -20.79 16.82
C GLY A 294 4.71 -19.73 17.78
N ARG A 295 4.73 -20.01 19.09
CA ARG A 295 4.12 -19.15 20.12
C ARG A 295 5.00 -17.94 20.41
N VAL A 296 4.50 -16.76 20.08
CA VAL A 296 5.23 -15.48 20.17
C VAL A 296 4.79 -14.60 21.34
N VAL A 297 3.54 -14.73 21.82
CA VAL A 297 3.02 -13.97 22.99
C VAL A 297 2.52 -14.90 24.07
N ARG A 298 2.62 -14.46 25.33
CA ARG A 298 2.08 -15.12 26.54
C ARG A 298 1.44 -14.09 27.47
N GLY A 299 0.57 -14.54 28.37
CA GLY A 299 -0.03 -13.68 29.40
C GLY A 299 -1.18 -12.80 28.90
N LEU A 300 -1.79 -13.17 27.78
CA LEU A 300 -2.99 -12.53 27.25
C LEU A 300 -4.24 -13.01 27.99
N PRO A 301 -5.35 -12.25 27.93
CA PRO A 301 -6.66 -12.77 28.35
C PRO A 301 -6.98 -14.10 27.66
N ALA A 302 -7.54 -15.05 28.41
CA ALA A 302 -7.90 -16.37 27.89
C ALA A 302 -9.02 -16.31 26.82
N ALA A 303 -9.92 -15.33 26.93
CA ALA A 303 -11.02 -15.15 26.00
C ALA A 303 -10.55 -14.49 24.69
N PRO A 304 -10.62 -15.17 23.52
CA PRO A 304 -10.09 -14.64 22.26
C PRO A 304 -10.73 -13.32 21.81
N VAL A 305 -12.00 -13.10 22.15
CA VAL A 305 -12.72 -11.84 21.86
C VAL A 305 -12.08 -10.62 22.53
N ARG A 306 -11.19 -10.82 23.52
CA ARG A 306 -10.49 -9.77 24.26
C ARG A 306 -9.06 -9.54 23.78
N VAL A 307 -8.65 -10.16 22.67
CA VAL A 307 -7.33 -9.96 22.07
C VAL A 307 -7.51 -9.44 20.65
N ARG A 308 -6.70 -8.44 20.30
CA ARG A 308 -6.64 -7.80 18.98
C ARG A 308 -5.18 -7.69 18.53
N PHE A 309 -4.98 -7.65 17.22
CA PHE A 309 -3.66 -7.39 16.62
C PHE A 309 -3.78 -6.21 15.66
N ALA A 310 -3.03 -5.15 15.91
CA ALA A 310 -3.06 -3.91 15.13
C ALA A 310 -1.79 -3.09 15.35
N ASP A 311 -1.40 -2.26 14.39
CA ASP A 311 -0.23 -1.38 14.49
C ASP A 311 -0.55 -0.17 15.39
N PHE A 312 -0.25 -0.28 16.69
CA PHE A 312 -0.64 0.71 17.67
C PHE A 312 0.27 1.94 17.64
N ASP A 313 1.55 1.78 17.30
CA ASP A 313 2.52 2.88 17.34
C ASP A 313 2.98 3.40 15.97
N GLY A 314 2.48 2.80 14.89
CA GLY A 314 2.72 3.18 13.51
C GLY A 314 4.08 2.78 12.99
N ASP A 315 4.64 1.68 13.49
CA ASP A 315 5.93 1.15 13.04
C ASP A 315 5.82 0.15 11.88
N GLY A 316 4.60 -0.14 11.44
CA GLY A 316 4.26 -1.03 10.35
C GLY A 316 4.09 -2.49 10.78
N ARG A 317 4.22 -2.83 12.06
CA ARG A 317 4.06 -4.19 12.58
C ARG A 317 2.80 -4.28 13.45
N ALA A 318 2.11 -5.42 13.37
CA ALA A 318 1.01 -5.68 14.27
C ALA A 318 1.51 -5.84 15.72
N ASP A 319 0.99 -5.00 16.60
CA ASP A 319 1.14 -5.08 18.05
C ASP A 319 0.03 -5.96 18.65
N CYS A 320 0.18 -6.32 19.93
CA CYS A 320 -0.86 -7.03 20.65
C CYS A 320 -1.62 -6.09 21.58
N VAL A 321 -2.94 -6.05 21.40
CA VAL A 321 -3.86 -5.22 22.18
C VAL A 321 -4.82 -6.13 22.96
N ALA A 322 -4.81 -6.00 24.29
CA ALA A 322 -5.59 -6.81 25.22
C ALA A 322 -6.66 -5.97 25.91
N LEU A 323 -7.90 -6.46 25.91
CA LEU A 323 -9.07 -5.84 26.54
C LEU A 323 -9.36 -6.53 27.88
N ASP A 324 -9.16 -5.82 28.98
CA ASP A 324 -9.48 -6.31 30.31
C ASP A 324 -10.99 -6.36 30.55
N ALA A 325 -11.41 -7.11 31.58
CA ALA A 325 -12.83 -7.36 31.86
C ALA A 325 -13.65 -6.08 32.05
N ASN A 326 -13.01 -5.03 32.59
CA ASN A 326 -13.56 -3.71 32.84
C ASN A 326 -13.46 -2.75 31.63
N GLY A 327 -13.08 -3.25 30.44
CA GLY A 327 -12.94 -2.43 29.23
C GLY A 327 -11.57 -1.78 29.03
N ALA A 328 -10.69 -1.81 30.04
CA ALA A 328 -9.36 -1.22 29.94
C ALA A 328 -8.52 -1.91 28.86
N VAL A 329 -7.68 -1.12 28.19
CA VAL A 329 -6.85 -1.60 27.07
C VAL A 329 -5.40 -1.65 27.53
N ARG A 330 -4.76 -2.81 27.35
CA ARG A 330 -3.33 -3.00 27.53
C ARG A 330 -2.64 -3.28 26.21
N VAL A 331 -1.47 -2.70 25.98
CA VAL A 331 -0.73 -2.86 24.72
C VAL A 331 0.65 -3.46 24.94
N PHE A 332 1.05 -4.33 24.02
CA PHE A 332 2.38 -4.91 23.91
C PHE A 332 2.90 -4.64 22.51
N LEU A 333 3.91 -3.79 22.38
CA LEU A 333 4.50 -3.42 21.11
C LEU A 333 5.41 -4.53 20.58
N ASN A 334 5.32 -4.79 19.28
CA ASN A 334 6.09 -5.78 18.55
C ASN A 334 7.38 -5.14 18.00
N ARG A 335 8.47 -5.23 18.75
CA ARG A 335 9.81 -4.76 18.34
C ARG A 335 10.59 -5.82 17.57
N GLY A 336 9.92 -6.57 16.71
CA GLY A 336 10.46 -7.76 16.05
C GLY A 336 10.34 -9.02 16.91
N GLY A 337 9.20 -9.13 17.61
CA GLY A 337 8.88 -10.22 18.51
C GLY A 337 9.02 -11.59 17.87
N ASP A 338 9.56 -12.55 18.62
CA ASP A 338 9.62 -13.95 18.24
C ASP A 338 9.43 -14.83 19.50
N PRO A 339 9.52 -16.17 19.43
CA PRO A 339 9.41 -17.01 20.62
C PRO A 339 10.47 -16.75 21.71
N HIS A 340 11.51 -15.95 21.43
CA HIS A 340 12.67 -15.70 22.29
C HIS A 340 12.75 -14.26 22.83
N GLY A 341 11.94 -13.32 22.36
CA GLY A 341 11.93 -11.94 22.88
C GLY A 341 11.28 -10.94 21.92
N GLY A 342 11.57 -9.65 22.09
CA GLY A 342 11.16 -8.59 21.14
C GLY A 342 9.78 -7.95 21.39
N TRP A 343 9.15 -8.19 22.54
CA TRP A 343 7.91 -7.51 22.95
C TRP A 343 8.17 -6.46 24.02
N GLN A 344 7.56 -5.28 23.88
CA GLN A 344 7.61 -4.20 24.86
C GLN A 344 6.22 -3.95 25.44
N ALA A 345 6.02 -4.22 26.72
CA ALA A 345 4.76 -3.89 27.40
C ALA A 345 4.64 -2.39 27.64
N LEU A 346 3.56 -1.77 27.18
CA LEU A 346 3.17 -0.40 27.56
C LEU A 346 2.31 -0.38 28.82
N GLY A 347 1.65 -1.49 29.15
CA GLY A 347 0.67 -1.53 30.22
C GLY A 347 -0.69 -0.99 29.77
N GLN A 348 -1.49 -0.50 30.71
CA GLN A 348 -2.82 0.06 30.42
C GLN A 348 -2.69 1.42 29.74
N VAL A 349 -3.23 1.55 28.52
CA VAL A 349 -3.15 2.77 27.69
C VAL A 349 -4.45 3.58 27.67
N THR A 350 -5.58 2.97 28.04
CA THR A 350 -6.87 3.65 28.24
C THR A 350 -7.78 2.80 29.14
N GLU A 351 -8.75 3.45 29.79
CA GLU A 351 -9.84 2.77 30.51
C GLU A 351 -10.86 2.12 29.56
N GLY A 352 -10.85 2.50 28.28
CA GLY A 352 -11.85 2.08 27.31
C GLY A 352 -13.19 2.82 27.50
N THR A 353 -14.12 2.62 26.57
CA THR A 353 -15.45 3.26 26.63
C THR A 353 -16.60 2.26 26.72
N THR A 354 -16.29 0.96 26.72
CA THR A 354 -17.26 -0.13 26.88
C THR A 354 -16.58 -1.37 27.47
N GLU A 355 -17.32 -2.15 28.26
CA GLU A 355 -16.88 -3.44 28.81
C GLU A 355 -17.10 -4.60 27.82
N ASP A 356 -17.96 -4.41 26.81
CA ASP A 356 -18.23 -5.42 25.78
C ASP A 356 -17.15 -5.36 24.69
N ALA A 357 -16.18 -6.25 24.81
CA ALA A 357 -15.10 -6.40 23.83
C ALA A 357 -15.60 -6.66 22.40
N ARG A 358 -16.84 -7.14 22.17
CA ARG A 358 -17.40 -7.31 20.82
C ARG A 358 -17.70 -6.00 20.10
N GLN A 359 -17.89 -4.92 20.85
CA GLN A 359 -18.11 -3.59 20.30
C GLN A 359 -16.80 -2.88 19.97
N VAL A 360 -15.65 -3.42 20.38
CA VAL A 360 -14.35 -2.76 20.22
C VAL A 360 -13.62 -3.29 18.98
N VAL A 361 -13.29 -2.34 18.11
CA VAL A 361 -12.42 -2.52 16.94
C VAL A 361 -11.22 -1.59 17.11
N PHE A 362 -10.09 -2.00 16.55
CA PHE A 362 -8.87 -1.21 16.47
C PHE A 362 -8.54 -1.05 14.99
N ALA A 363 -8.56 0.19 14.50
CA ALA A 363 -8.27 0.54 13.11
C ALA A 363 -7.76 1.99 13.01
N ASP A 364 -6.90 2.31 12.04
CA ASP A 364 -6.39 3.68 11.77
C ASP A 364 -7.44 4.53 11.03
N PHE A 365 -8.41 5.09 11.75
CA PHE A 365 -9.55 5.77 11.15
C PHE A 365 -9.19 7.13 10.53
N ASP A 366 -8.15 7.79 11.04
CA ASP A 366 -7.71 9.09 10.53
C ASP A 366 -6.53 9.02 9.53
N GLY A 367 -5.99 7.83 9.28
CA GLY A 367 -4.97 7.55 8.27
C GLY A 367 -3.59 8.09 8.66
N ASP A 368 -3.32 8.27 9.96
CA ASP A 368 -2.05 8.82 10.46
C ASP A 368 -0.96 7.76 10.66
N GLY A 369 -1.30 6.50 10.38
CA GLY A 369 -0.45 5.32 10.53
C GLY A 369 -0.59 4.63 11.89
N ARG A 370 -1.36 5.17 12.83
CA ARG A 370 -1.56 4.56 14.16
C ARG A 370 -2.97 4.04 14.29
N THR A 371 -3.10 2.94 15.00
CA THR A 371 -4.41 2.38 15.26
C THR A 371 -5.19 3.16 16.32
N ASP A 372 -6.44 3.50 16.01
CA ASP A 372 -7.40 4.17 16.88
C ASP A 372 -8.31 3.19 17.64
N TYR A 373 -8.96 3.68 18.70
CA TYR A 373 -9.96 2.92 19.45
C TYR A 373 -11.35 3.22 18.90
N VAL A 374 -12.04 2.17 18.45
CA VAL A 374 -13.29 2.29 17.71
C VAL A 374 -14.37 1.50 18.44
N THR A 375 -15.52 2.14 18.65
CA THR A 375 -16.72 1.48 19.18
C THR A 375 -17.79 1.36 18.13
N LEU A 376 -18.31 0.15 17.98
CA LEU A 376 -19.38 -0.22 17.07
C LEU A 376 -20.69 -0.46 17.84
N GLY A 377 -21.66 0.43 17.62
CA GLY A 377 -23.01 0.31 18.17
C GLY A 377 -23.84 -0.76 17.44
N ALA A 378 -24.96 -1.16 18.05
CA ALA A 378 -25.81 -2.24 17.53
C ALA A 378 -26.33 -1.99 16.09
N THR A 379 -26.50 -0.72 15.71
CA THR A 379 -26.94 -0.31 14.37
C THR A 379 -25.79 -0.15 13.36
N GLY A 380 -24.57 -0.50 13.76
CA GLY A 380 -23.36 -0.16 13.04
C GLY A 380 -22.93 1.30 13.20
N GLU A 381 -23.47 2.04 14.19
CA GLU A 381 -22.93 3.35 14.56
C GLU A 381 -21.45 3.21 14.92
N VAL A 382 -20.61 4.14 14.47
CA VAL A 382 -19.16 4.12 14.73
C VAL A 382 -18.76 5.37 15.50
N ARG A 383 -18.06 5.18 16.63
CA ARG A 383 -17.39 6.25 17.38
C ARG A 383 -15.91 5.97 17.50
N VAL A 384 -15.09 7.02 17.44
CA VAL A 384 -13.64 6.91 17.37
C VAL A 384 -12.98 7.77 18.45
N LEU A 385 -12.01 7.20 19.16
CA LEU A 385 -11.00 7.95 19.90
C LEU A 385 -9.67 7.78 19.19
N LEU A 386 -9.10 8.89 18.74
CA LEU A 386 -7.87 8.89 17.98
C LEU A 386 -6.66 8.71 18.86
N ASN A 387 -5.73 7.88 18.41
CA ASN A 387 -4.45 7.65 19.04
C ASN A 387 -3.41 8.66 18.54
N ARG A 388 -3.25 9.79 19.23
CA ARG A 388 -2.25 10.83 18.88
C ARG A 388 -0.83 10.51 19.36
N GLY A 389 -0.60 9.27 19.81
CA GLY A 389 0.66 8.82 20.37
C GLY A 389 0.90 9.27 21.81
N GLY A 390 1.51 8.38 22.59
CA GLY A 390 1.90 8.62 23.97
C GLY A 390 2.55 7.38 24.58
N ASP A 391 3.29 7.58 25.67
CA ASP A 391 4.01 6.55 26.45
C ASP A 391 3.08 5.75 27.39
N GLY A 392 1.85 5.50 26.95
CA GLY A 392 0.88 4.67 27.67
C GLY A 392 0.12 5.37 28.80
N ARG A 393 0.10 6.71 28.89
CA ARG A 393 -0.72 7.45 29.89
C ARG A 393 -1.45 8.71 29.35
N GLY A 394 -1.54 8.85 28.03
CA GLY A 394 -2.16 10.00 27.38
C GLY A 394 -2.01 9.91 25.85
N GLY A 395 -2.74 10.75 25.12
CA GLY A 395 -2.70 10.79 23.64
C GLY A 395 -4.03 10.49 22.95
N TRP A 396 -5.08 10.13 23.70
CA TRP A 396 -6.40 9.91 23.11
C TRP A 396 -7.14 11.22 22.88
N THR A 397 -7.65 11.43 21.66
CA THR A 397 -8.53 12.54 21.33
C THR A 397 -9.90 11.99 20.93
N ASP A 398 -10.95 12.38 21.64
CA ASP A 398 -12.31 12.03 21.24
C ASP A 398 -12.64 12.71 19.89
N TRP A 399 -12.86 11.88 18.88
CA TRP A 399 -13.26 12.34 17.55
C TRP A 399 -14.78 12.27 17.36
N GLY A 400 -15.47 11.58 18.28
CA GLY A 400 -16.91 11.45 18.30
C GLY A 400 -17.43 10.43 17.29
N ARG A 401 -18.67 10.65 16.84
CA ARG A 401 -19.37 9.77 15.92
C ARG A 401 -18.94 10.05 14.48
N VAL A 402 -18.50 9.00 13.78
CA VAL A 402 -18.05 9.07 12.37
C VAL A 402 -18.97 8.37 11.39
N ALA A 403 -19.86 7.51 11.88
CA ALA A 403 -20.94 6.92 11.09
C ALA A 403 -22.18 6.73 11.96
N THR A 404 -23.36 7.03 11.41
CA THR A 404 -24.65 6.79 12.08
C THR A 404 -25.05 5.32 12.09
N GLY A 405 -24.42 4.48 11.26
CA GLY A 405 -24.75 3.08 11.06
C GLY A 405 -25.82 2.86 9.99
N VAL A 406 -25.70 1.73 9.29
CA VAL A 406 -26.55 1.35 8.14
C VAL A 406 -27.06 -0.10 8.24
N THR A 407 -26.99 -0.72 9.41
CA THR A 407 -27.44 -2.10 9.66
C THR A 407 -28.24 -2.18 10.95
N ALA A 408 -28.99 -3.26 11.16
CA ALA A 408 -29.59 -3.59 12.45
C ALA A 408 -28.77 -4.65 13.22
N ASP A 409 -27.70 -5.13 12.61
CA ASP A 409 -26.83 -6.18 13.14
C ASP A 409 -25.37 -5.79 12.90
N ALA A 410 -24.73 -5.30 13.95
CA ALA A 410 -23.33 -4.89 13.98
C ALA A 410 -22.36 -6.03 13.68
N SER A 411 -22.73 -7.30 13.90
CA SER A 411 -21.87 -8.44 13.63
C SER A 411 -21.57 -8.64 12.13
N ARG A 412 -22.33 -7.95 11.27
CA ARG A 412 -22.18 -7.94 9.81
C ARG A 412 -21.26 -6.84 9.29
N VAL A 413 -20.80 -5.94 10.17
CA VAL A 413 -19.89 -4.85 9.78
C VAL A 413 -18.46 -5.39 9.68
N ARG A 414 -17.74 -4.95 8.66
CA ARG A 414 -16.31 -5.19 8.47
C ARG A 414 -15.64 -3.85 8.20
N PHE A 415 -14.45 -3.68 8.76
CA PHE A 415 -13.56 -2.56 8.49
C PHE A 415 -12.34 -3.08 7.76
N ALA A 416 -12.05 -2.51 6.60
CA ALA A 416 -10.85 -2.79 5.84
C ALA A 416 -10.65 -1.69 4.80
N ASP A 417 -9.41 -1.37 4.47
CA ASP A 417 -9.08 -0.36 3.45
C ASP A 417 -9.24 -0.97 2.05
N LEU A 418 -10.27 -0.55 1.29
CA LEU A 418 -10.59 -1.11 -0.03
C LEU A 418 -9.86 -0.40 -1.17
N ASP A 419 -9.27 0.78 -0.94
CA ASP A 419 -8.62 1.58 -1.99
C ASP A 419 -7.20 2.10 -1.64
N ASP A 420 -6.57 1.58 -0.58
CA ASP A 420 -5.18 1.82 -0.14
C ASP A 420 -4.86 3.32 0.18
N ASP A 421 -5.61 3.97 1.09
CA ASP A 421 -5.36 5.35 1.61
C ASP A 421 -4.97 5.32 3.07
N GLY A 422 -4.92 4.14 3.66
CA GLY A 422 -4.66 3.96 5.07
C GLY A 422 -5.87 4.22 5.95
N ARG A 423 -7.07 4.42 5.39
CA ARG A 423 -8.29 4.51 6.20
C ARG A 423 -9.12 3.24 6.04
N PRO A 424 -9.62 2.65 7.13
CA PRO A 424 -10.57 1.57 7.06
C PRO A 424 -11.88 2.08 6.45
N ASP A 425 -12.35 1.37 5.43
CA ASP A 425 -13.67 1.55 4.86
C ASP A 425 -14.70 0.75 5.63
N TYR A 426 -15.95 1.20 5.55
CA TYR A 426 -17.06 0.57 6.22
C TYR A 426 -17.77 -0.36 5.25
N SER A 427 -17.89 -1.64 5.59
CA SER A 427 -18.61 -2.63 4.78
C SER A 427 -19.67 -3.37 5.59
N VAL A 428 -20.81 -3.68 4.97
CA VAL A 428 -21.83 -4.59 5.52
C VAL A 428 -21.93 -5.83 4.67
N VAL A 429 -21.70 -6.99 5.29
CA VAL A 429 -21.87 -8.29 4.65
C VAL A 429 -23.33 -8.73 4.79
N ALA A 430 -24.04 -8.91 3.68
CA ALA A 430 -25.39 -9.46 3.61
C ALA A 430 -25.42 -10.95 3.93
N SER A 431 -26.60 -11.48 4.26
CA SER A 431 -26.78 -12.90 4.59
C SER A 431 -26.41 -13.85 3.45
N ASN A 432 -26.43 -13.38 2.20
CA ASN A 432 -25.95 -14.09 1.01
C ASN A 432 -24.47 -13.79 0.68
N GLY A 433 -23.75 -13.13 1.59
CA GLY A 433 -22.33 -12.80 1.45
C GLY A 433 -22.05 -11.61 0.55
N ALA A 434 -23.08 -10.95 -0.01
CA ALA A 434 -22.92 -9.71 -0.75
C ALA A 434 -22.33 -8.63 0.17
N VAL A 435 -21.52 -7.73 -0.36
CA VAL A 435 -20.88 -6.67 0.44
C VAL A 435 -21.32 -5.33 -0.11
N ARG A 436 -21.90 -4.50 0.76
CA ARG A 436 -22.06 -3.07 0.50
C ARG A 436 -20.93 -2.33 1.17
N SER A 437 -20.22 -1.47 0.44
CA SER A 437 -19.04 -0.78 0.95
C SER A 437 -19.18 0.73 0.85
N PHE A 438 -18.58 1.43 1.81
CA PHE A 438 -18.54 2.88 1.89
C PHE A 438 -17.10 3.30 2.14
N LEU A 439 -16.52 4.06 1.22
CA LEU A 439 -15.16 4.56 1.36
C LEU A 439 -15.10 5.67 2.40
N ASN A 440 -14.15 5.57 3.33
CA ASN A 440 -13.95 6.55 4.39
C ASN A 440 -13.10 7.73 3.88
N ARG A 441 -13.72 8.86 3.54
CA ARG A 441 -13.00 10.11 3.24
C ARG A 441 -12.94 11.07 4.44
N GLY A 442 -13.08 10.57 5.66
CA GLY A 442 -13.12 11.34 6.92
C GLY A 442 -14.47 11.30 7.67
N GLY A 443 -15.44 10.53 7.16
CA GLY A 443 -16.75 10.27 7.79
C GLY A 443 -17.54 11.52 8.21
N ASP A 444 -18.43 11.39 9.20
CA ASP A 444 -19.30 12.47 9.71
C ASP A 444 -18.54 13.59 10.49
N GLY A 445 -17.20 13.52 10.56
CA GLY A 445 -16.38 14.40 11.38
C GLY A 445 -15.63 15.49 10.61
N ARG A 446 -15.03 15.19 9.45
CA ARG A 446 -14.23 16.13 8.61
C ARG A 446 -14.12 15.70 7.14
N GLY A 447 -15.08 14.93 6.61
CA GLY A 447 -15.09 14.38 5.25
C GLY A 447 -16.47 13.86 4.84
N SER A 448 -16.57 13.01 3.81
CA SER A 448 -17.81 12.30 3.45
C SER A 448 -17.56 10.81 3.32
N TRP A 449 -18.55 9.98 3.63
CA TRP A 449 -18.59 8.61 3.14
C TRP A 449 -18.89 8.61 1.63
N VAL A 450 -18.21 7.76 0.87
CA VAL A 450 -18.55 7.51 -0.54
C VAL A 450 -19.18 6.12 -0.64
N ASP A 451 -20.49 6.07 -0.90
CA ASP A 451 -21.22 4.81 -1.06
C ASP A 451 -20.89 4.17 -2.41
N LEU A 452 -20.27 2.99 -2.38
CA LEU A 452 -19.99 2.20 -3.58
C LEU A 452 -21.14 1.28 -3.98
N GLY A 453 -22.23 1.26 -3.20
CA GLY A 453 -23.28 0.28 -3.36
C GLY A 453 -22.78 -1.15 -3.11
N ASN A 454 -23.39 -2.13 -3.77
CA ASN A 454 -22.98 -3.53 -3.64
C ASN A 454 -21.74 -3.80 -4.49
N THR A 455 -20.59 -4.00 -3.85
CA THR A 455 -19.31 -4.28 -4.52
C THR A 455 -19.19 -5.75 -4.94
N THR A 456 -19.98 -6.65 -4.35
CA THR A 456 -20.13 -8.06 -4.78
C THR A 456 -21.55 -8.56 -4.56
N THR A 457 -21.99 -9.52 -5.38
CA THR A 457 -23.25 -10.27 -5.21
C THR A 457 -23.17 -11.35 -4.13
N GLY A 458 -21.97 -11.63 -3.62
CA GLY A 458 -21.71 -12.56 -2.53
C GLY A 458 -21.22 -13.93 -2.97
N PHE A 459 -20.36 -14.53 -2.13
CA PHE A 459 -19.69 -15.81 -2.39
C PHE A 459 -20.05 -16.91 -1.38
N THR A 460 -20.89 -16.60 -0.38
CA THR A 460 -21.28 -17.56 0.66
C THR A 460 -22.56 -17.10 1.37
N THR A 461 -23.31 -18.03 1.95
CA THR A 461 -24.42 -17.69 2.87
C THR A 461 -24.01 -17.71 4.34
N ASP A 462 -22.74 -18.00 4.64
CA ASP A 462 -22.20 -18.04 6.00
C ASP A 462 -21.29 -16.83 6.25
N THR A 463 -21.92 -15.75 6.69
CA THR A 463 -21.28 -14.44 6.89
C THR A 463 -20.20 -14.43 7.97
N ALA A 464 -20.25 -15.39 8.92
CA ALA A 464 -19.25 -15.54 9.96
C ALA A 464 -17.89 -15.98 9.41
N ARG A 465 -17.87 -16.50 8.17
CA ARG A 465 -16.65 -16.94 7.47
C ARG A 465 -16.05 -15.88 6.56
N VAL A 466 -16.66 -14.69 6.48
CA VAL A 466 -16.22 -13.60 5.62
C VAL A 466 -15.38 -12.61 6.41
N SER A 467 -14.15 -12.41 5.95
CA SER A 467 -13.24 -11.34 6.36
C SER A 467 -12.86 -10.48 5.15
N LEU A 468 -12.54 -9.21 5.40
CA LEU A 468 -11.94 -8.31 4.41
C LEU A 468 -10.54 -7.93 4.88
N ALA A 469 -9.51 -8.21 4.09
CA ALA A 469 -8.11 -7.91 4.40
C ALA A 469 -7.27 -7.88 3.14
N ASP A 470 -6.21 -7.07 3.08
CA ASP A 470 -5.20 -7.17 2.03
C ASP A 470 -4.36 -8.47 2.18
N PHE A 471 -4.90 -9.58 1.67
CA PHE A 471 -4.24 -10.88 1.74
C PHE A 471 -3.12 -10.99 0.70
N SER A 472 -3.28 -10.30 -0.43
CA SER A 472 -2.36 -10.35 -1.56
C SER A 472 -1.12 -9.46 -1.38
N GLY A 473 -1.22 -8.43 -0.54
CA GLY A 473 -0.26 -7.33 -0.40
C GLY A 473 -0.43 -6.25 -1.48
N ASP A 474 -1.55 -6.23 -2.20
CA ASP A 474 -1.84 -5.28 -3.28
C ASP A 474 -2.40 -3.94 -2.79
N GLY A 475 -2.61 -3.79 -1.49
CA GLY A 475 -3.02 -2.56 -0.80
C GLY A 475 -4.52 -2.47 -0.61
N ASN A 476 -5.28 -3.24 -1.39
CA ASN A 476 -6.72 -3.26 -1.30
C ASN A 476 -7.18 -4.43 -0.45
N ALA A 477 -8.26 -4.24 0.29
CA ALA A 477 -8.84 -5.33 1.04
C ALA A 477 -9.45 -6.40 0.11
N ASP A 478 -8.98 -7.63 0.29
CA ASP A 478 -9.46 -8.82 -0.37
C ASP A 478 -10.62 -9.47 0.38
N TYR A 479 -11.53 -10.14 -0.34
CA TYR A 479 -12.59 -10.96 0.24
C TYR A 479 -12.02 -12.32 0.59
N ILE A 480 -11.88 -12.59 1.88
CA ILE A 480 -11.40 -13.86 2.41
C ILE A 480 -12.59 -14.67 2.90
N LEU A 481 -12.78 -15.84 2.29
CA LEU A 481 -13.75 -16.84 2.73
C LEU A 481 -13.03 -17.97 3.45
N ALA A 482 -13.06 -17.96 4.78
CA ALA A 482 -12.54 -19.08 5.56
C ALA A 482 -13.29 -20.37 5.20
N GLY A 483 -12.58 -21.49 5.12
CA GLY A 483 -13.16 -22.82 4.96
C GLY A 483 -13.82 -23.28 6.27
N PRO A 484 -14.76 -24.24 6.22
CA PRO A 484 -15.49 -24.69 7.41
C PRO A 484 -14.59 -25.21 8.55
N SER A 485 -13.43 -25.73 8.21
CA SER A 485 -12.45 -26.28 9.16
C SER A 485 -11.42 -25.26 9.68
N ALA A 486 -11.50 -23.98 9.27
CA ALA A 486 -10.49 -22.94 9.53
C ALA A 486 -9.05 -23.28 9.05
N THR A 487 -8.88 -24.40 8.34
CA THR A 487 -7.59 -24.85 7.77
C THR A 487 -7.47 -24.50 6.28
N ALA A 488 -8.44 -23.77 5.75
CA ALA A 488 -8.50 -23.34 4.37
C ALA A 488 -9.11 -21.95 4.28
N ALA A 489 -8.82 -21.24 3.20
CA ALA A 489 -9.52 -20.02 2.81
C ALA A 489 -9.50 -19.91 1.28
N SER A 490 -10.53 -19.33 0.69
CA SER A 490 -10.51 -18.83 -0.69
C SER A 490 -10.49 -17.30 -0.69
N VAL A 491 -9.80 -16.71 -1.65
CA VAL A 491 -9.60 -15.26 -1.72
C VAL A 491 -10.09 -14.73 -3.05
N HIS A 492 -10.82 -13.62 -3.01
CA HIS A 492 -11.13 -12.80 -4.19
C HIS A 492 -10.48 -11.44 -3.98
N THR A 493 -9.63 -11.01 -4.92
CA THR A 493 -8.90 -9.74 -4.77
C THR A 493 -9.68 -8.58 -5.37
N TRP A 494 -9.65 -7.42 -4.72
CA TRP A 494 -10.32 -6.22 -5.23
C TRP A 494 -9.44 -5.47 -6.24
N ALA A 495 -9.88 -5.40 -7.49
CA ALA A 495 -9.17 -4.73 -8.58
C ALA A 495 -9.60 -3.28 -8.81
N GLY A 496 -10.43 -2.68 -7.95
CA GLY A 496 -11.08 -1.40 -8.23
C GLY A 496 -12.20 -1.57 -9.27
N GLY A 497 -13.38 -1.03 -8.96
CA GLY A 497 -14.55 -1.15 -9.83
C GLY A 497 -15.55 -0.03 -9.63
N ASP A 498 -16.29 0.26 -10.68
CA ASP A 498 -17.36 1.27 -10.79
C ASP A 498 -18.71 0.83 -10.17
N GLY A 499 -18.68 -0.12 -9.22
CA GLY A 499 -19.88 -0.69 -8.60
C GLY A 499 -20.48 -1.90 -9.31
N HIS A 500 -19.84 -2.48 -10.33
CA HIS A 500 -20.35 -3.66 -11.06
C HIS A 500 -19.37 -4.84 -11.22
N GLY A 501 -18.55 -5.14 -10.20
CA GLY A 501 -17.78 -6.39 -10.11
C GLY A 501 -16.29 -6.26 -10.40
N GLY A 502 -15.54 -5.84 -9.38
CA GLY A 502 -14.06 -5.75 -9.38
C GLY A 502 -13.35 -6.90 -8.64
N TRP A 503 -14.07 -7.95 -8.23
CA TRP A 503 -13.50 -9.06 -7.46
C TRP A 503 -12.96 -10.16 -8.37
N VAL A 504 -11.66 -10.44 -8.29
CA VAL A 504 -10.98 -11.48 -9.07
C VAL A 504 -10.77 -12.72 -8.20
N ASP A 505 -11.40 -13.84 -8.56
CA ASP A 505 -11.22 -15.12 -7.85
C ASP A 505 -9.77 -15.61 -7.95
N ARG A 506 -9.12 -15.81 -6.80
CA ARG A 506 -7.77 -16.38 -6.68
C ARG A 506 -7.79 -17.85 -6.23
N GLY A 507 -8.97 -18.42 -5.98
CA GLY A 507 -9.14 -19.78 -5.52
C GLY A 507 -8.68 -19.99 -4.08
N ARG A 508 -8.41 -21.25 -3.73
CA ARG A 508 -8.04 -21.67 -2.37
C ARG A 508 -6.56 -21.39 -2.07
N VAL A 509 -6.31 -20.56 -1.06
CA VAL A 509 -4.97 -20.07 -0.66
C VAL A 509 -4.41 -20.71 0.61
N VAL A 510 -5.24 -21.44 1.38
CA VAL A 510 -4.80 -22.18 2.58
C VAL A 510 -5.19 -23.67 2.50
N SER A 511 -4.25 -24.56 2.79
CA SER A 511 -4.50 -25.96 3.11
C SER A 511 -3.51 -26.43 4.16
N VAL A 512 -3.94 -26.56 5.41
CA VAL A 512 -3.18 -27.34 6.39
C VAL A 512 -3.50 -28.80 6.11
N ALA A 513 -2.51 -29.63 5.75
CA ALA A 513 -2.71 -31.07 5.70
C ALA A 513 -3.19 -31.54 7.09
N PRO A 514 -4.21 -32.41 7.20
CA PRO A 514 -4.58 -32.97 8.49
C PRO A 514 -3.35 -33.65 9.09
N ARG A 515 -3.07 -33.42 10.37
CA ARG A 515 -2.13 -34.29 11.08
C ARG A 515 -2.79 -35.67 11.13
N SER A 516 -2.17 -36.64 10.44
CA SER A 516 -2.44 -38.06 10.58
C SER A 516 -2.12 -38.54 11.99
#